data_AF-A0A9W6X052-F1
#
_entry.id   AF-A0A9W6X052-F1
#
_cell.length_a   1.000
_cell.length_b   1.000
_cell.length_c   1.000
_cell.angle_alpha   90.00
_cell.angle_beta   90.00
_cell.angle_gamma   90.00
#
_symmetry.space_group_name_H-M   'P 1'
#
loop_
_entity.id
_entity.type
_entity.pdbx_description
1 polymer ?
#
loop_
_entity_poly.entity_id
_entity_poly.type
_entity_poly.pdbx_seq_one_letter_code
_entity_poly.pdbx_strand_id
1 'polypeptide(L)'
;MSTTLTFGKHKSKTIEEVYSSAPGYCRWLLNQKTIIGDDSDIAKFLKEKFDNDDGSFLLTWGKYKNRTIKQIQAADLLTALNG
;
A
#
# COMPACT_ATOMS: atom_id res chain seq x y z
N MET A 1 18.53 0.78 1.71
CA MET A 1 18.48 2.08 2.41
C MET A 1 17.31 2.05 3.36
N SER A 2 17.56 1.94 4.65
CA SER A 2 16.53 1.76 5.68
C SER A 2 16.13 3.12 6.26
N THR A 3 15.08 3.75 5.73
CA THR A 3 14.66 5.08 6.17
C THR A 3 13.79 4.99 7.43
N THR A 4 14.19 5.72 8.47
CA THR A 4 13.48 5.78 9.75
C THR A 4 12.35 6.80 9.73
N LEU A 5 11.17 6.44 10.22
CA LEU A 5 10.04 7.37 10.38
C LEU A 5 10.32 8.34 11.53
N THR A 6 10.27 9.63 11.26
CA THR A 6 10.43 10.69 12.28
C THR A 6 9.10 11.18 12.87
N PHE A 7 7.98 10.66 12.37
CA PHE A 7 6.62 11.11 12.69
C PHE A 7 5.63 9.94 12.89
N GLY A 8 4.44 10.27 13.41
CA GLY A 8 3.32 9.34 13.54
C GLY A 8 3.47 8.27 14.63
N LYS A 9 2.61 7.25 14.58
CA LYS A 9 2.52 6.18 15.59
C LYS A 9 3.75 5.28 15.62
N HIS A 10 4.48 5.18 14.51
CA HIS A 10 5.67 4.35 14.33
C HIS A 10 6.97 5.17 14.31
N LYS A 11 6.99 6.32 15.00
CA LYS A 11 8.19 7.16 15.15
C LYS A 11 9.36 6.34 15.69
N SER A 12 10.55 6.56 15.13
CA SER A 12 11.81 5.85 15.40
C SER A 12 11.88 4.39 14.91
N LYS A 13 10.88 3.91 14.15
CA LYS A 13 10.96 2.62 13.44
C LYS A 13 11.33 2.82 11.99
N THR A 14 12.01 1.84 11.40
CA THR A 14 12.30 1.84 9.95
C THR A 14 11.05 1.51 9.16
N ILE A 15 10.97 2.03 7.93
CA ILE A 15 9.84 1.72 7.04
C ILE A 15 9.71 0.20 6.78
N GLU A 16 10.82 -0.53 6.82
CA GLU A 16 10.87 -1.98 6.65
C GLU A 16 10.23 -2.74 7.81
N GLU A 17 10.51 -2.32 9.05
CA GLU A 17 9.88 -2.90 10.24
C GLU A 17 8.38 -2.60 10.28
N VAL A 18 7.99 -1.39 9.88
CA VAL A 18 6.58 -1.00 9.80
C VAL A 18 5.88 -1.73 8.67
N TYR A 19 6.56 -1.98 7.54
CA TYR A 19 6.01 -2.79 6.46
C TYR A 19 5.76 -4.23 6.89
N SER A 20 6.70 -4.81 7.64
CA SER A 20 6.57 -6.19 8.16
C SER A 20 5.50 -6.31 9.24
N SER A 21 5.39 -5.31 10.13
CA SER A 21 4.44 -5.34 11.25
C SER A 21 3.04 -4.83 10.88
N ALA A 22 2.96 -3.86 9.96
CA ALA A 22 1.77 -3.07 9.67
C ALA A 22 1.73 -2.62 8.20
N PRO A 23 1.58 -3.55 7.23
CA PRO A 23 1.54 -3.22 5.81
C PRO A 23 0.40 -2.25 5.45
N GLY A 24 -0.72 -2.29 6.19
CA GLY A 24 -1.82 -1.33 6.02
C GLY A 24 -1.44 0.11 6.39
N TYR A 25 -0.56 0.30 7.39
CA TYR A 25 -0.05 1.63 7.76
C TYR A 25 0.87 2.17 6.68
N CYS A 26 1.76 1.34 6.14
CA CYS A 26 2.60 1.68 4.98
C CYS A 26 1.76 2.12 3.78
N ARG A 27 0.63 1.46 3.55
CA ARG A 27 -0.31 1.82 2.48
C ARG A 27 -0.97 3.18 2.71
N TRP A 28 -1.47 3.42 3.92
CA TRP A 28 -1.99 4.73 4.31
C TRP A 28 -0.92 5.82 4.13
N LEU A 29 0.30 5.54 4.58
CA LEU A 29 1.43 6.46 4.54
C LEU A 29 1.81 6.82 3.09
N LEU A 30 1.78 5.85 2.17
CA LEU A 30 1.99 6.10 0.75
C LEU A 30 0.98 7.11 0.17
N ASN A 31 -0.26 7.09 0.65
CA ASN A 31 -1.30 8.05 0.23
C ASN A 31 -1.11 9.44 0.90
N GLN A 32 -0.32 9.55 1.96
CA GLN A 32 -0.08 10.81 2.67
C GLN A 32 1.10 11.58 2.08
N LYS A 33 0.91 12.11 0.86
CA LYS A 33 1.94 12.90 0.15
C LYS A 33 2.44 14.11 0.95
N THR A 34 1.62 14.67 1.83
CA THR A 34 1.98 15.83 2.66
C THR A 34 2.92 15.47 3.81
N ILE A 35 2.95 14.19 4.22
CA ILE A 35 3.68 13.72 5.40
C ILE A 35 5.08 13.25 4.99
N ILE A 36 5.16 12.40 3.96
CA ILE A 36 6.42 11.86 3.47
C ILE A 36 7.02 12.67 2.31
N GLY A 37 6.24 13.50 1.61
CA GLY A 37 6.66 14.09 0.34
C GLY A 37 6.67 13.05 -0.79
N ASP A 38 6.35 13.46 -2.02
CA ASP A 38 6.28 12.52 -3.15
C ASP A 38 7.65 11.91 -3.51
N ASP A 39 8.74 12.63 -3.20
CA ASP A 39 10.12 12.26 -3.57
C ASP A 39 10.96 11.64 -2.44
N SER A 40 10.39 11.42 -1.26
CA SER A 40 11.15 10.81 -0.16
C SER A 40 11.48 9.34 -0.44
N ASP A 41 12.62 8.88 0.09
CA ASP A 41 13.04 7.48 0.06
C ASP A 41 11.96 6.53 0.60
N ILE A 42 11.16 6.98 1.58
CA ILE A 42 10.01 6.22 2.11
C ILE A 42 8.96 6.02 1.02
N ALA A 43 8.60 7.08 0.28
CA ALA A 43 7.62 7.02 -0.79
C ALA A 43 8.10 6.10 -1.91
N LYS A 44 9.38 6.20 -2.30
CA LYS A 44 10.00 5.34 -3.33
C LYS A 44 10.01 3.88 -2.90
N PHE A 45 10.43 3.58 -1.67
CA PHE A 45 10.41 2.24 -1.11
C PHE A 45 8.99 1.65 -1.09
N LEU A 46 8.01 2.43 -0.64
CA LEU A 46 6.62 1.98 -0.61
C LEU A 46 6.05 1.77 -2.01
N LYS A 47 6.31 2.68 -2.95
CA LYS A 47 5.92 2.53 -4.36
C LYS A 47 6.49 1.24 -4.95
N GLU A 48 7.79 0.97 -4.75
CA GLU A 48 8.44 -0.25 -5.22
C GLU A 48 7.83 -1.52 -4.59
N LYS A 49 7.53 -1.50 -3.28
CA LYS A 49 6.88 -2.64 -2.62
C LYS A 49 5.43 -2.85 -3.05
N PHE A 50 4.77 -1.78 -3.49
CA PHE A 50 3.40 -1.80 -3.95
C PHE A 50 3.27 -1.66 -5.46
N ASP A 51 4.32 -1.92 -6.24
CA ASP A 51 4.39 -1.72 -7.70
C ASP A 51 3.34 -2.54 -8.49
N ASN A 52 2.74 -3.54 -7.86
CA ASN A 52 1.58 -4.27 -8.41
C ASN A 52 0.25 -3.51 -8.29
N ASP A 53 0.27 -2.28 -7.80
CA ASP A 53 -0.89 -1.42 -7.68
C ASP A 53 -1.02 -0.55 -8.93
N ASP A 54 -1.95 -0.93 -9.81
CA ASP A 54 -2.31 -0.23 -11.05
C ASP A 54 -2.87 1.22 -10.82
N GLY A 55 -2.72 1.79 -9.62
CA GLY A 55 -3.28 3.09 -9.23
C GLY A 55 -4.80 3.06 -9.01
N SER A 56 -5.41 1.90 -9.20
CA SER A 56 -6.81 1.62 -8.90
C SER A 56 -7.08 1.62 -7.40
N PHE A 57 -8.26 2.06 -6.98
CA PHE A 57 -8.64 2.09 -5.55
C PHE A 57 -8.45 0.70 -4.90
N LEU A 58 -7.59 0.62 -3.90
CA LEU A 58 -7.33 -0.62 -3.17
C LEU A 58 -8.37 -0.79 -2.06
N LEU A 59 -9.04 -1.94 -2.02
CA LEU A 59 -9.93 -2.24 -0.90
C LEU A 59 -9.12 -2.62 0.33
N THR A 60 -9.28 -1.83 1.39
CA THR A 60 -8.62 -2.04 2.69
C THR A 60 -9.48 -2.87 3.66
N TRP A 61 -10.69 -3.25 3.24
CA TRP A 61 -11.70 -3.97 4.03
C TRP A 61 -12.54 -4.91 3.16
N GLY A 62 -13.21 -5.88 3.78
CA GLY A 62 -14.13 -6.81 3.11
C GLY A 62 -13.47 -8.03 2.43
N LYS A 63 -14.26 -8.79 1.64
CA LYS A 63 -13.87 -10.04 0.97
C LYS A 63 -12.62 -9.89 0.09
N TYR A 64 -12.45 -8.74 -0.54
CA TYR A 64 -11.35 -8.46 -1.47
C TYR A 64 -10.26 -7.57 -0.85
N LYS A 65 -10.03 -7.71 0.46
CA LYS A 65 -8.99 -6.97 1.17
C LYS A 65 -7.63 -7.16 0.50
N ASN A 66 -6.89 -6.07 0.34
CA ASN A 66 -5.61 -5.99 -0.37
C ASN A 66 -5.70 -6.32 -1.88
N ARG A 67 -6.89 -6.24 -2.49
CA ARG A 67 -7.06 -6.25 -3.95
C ARG A 67 -7.47 -4.87 -4.46
N THR A 68 -7.05 -4.52 -5.66
CA THR A 68 -7.50 -3.31 -6.34
C THR A 68 -8.87 -3.50 -6.97
N ILE A 69 -9.62 -2.42 -7.18
CA ILE A 69 -10.89 -2.45 -7.94
C ILE A 69 -10.70 -3.14 -9.30
N LYS A 70 -9.58 -2.92 -10.01
CA LYS A 70 -9.32 -3.62 -11.28
C LYS A 70 -9.06 -5.12 -11.10
N GLN A 71 -8.31 -5.53 -10.07
CA GLN A 71 -8.12 -6.96 -9.77
C GLN A 71 -9.44 -7.64 -9.41
N ILE A 72 -10.32 -6.92 -8.71
CA ILE A 72 -11.66 -7.41 -8.36
C ILE A 72 -12.52 -7.50 -9.60
N GLN A 73 -12.53 -6.46 -10.43
CA GLN A 73 -13.25 -6.46 -11.72
C GLN A 73 -12.80 -7.66 -12.57
N ALA A 74 -11.49 -7.91 -12.70
CA ALA A 74 -10.98 -9.06 -13.43
C ALA A 74 -11.39 -10.41 -12.81
N ALA A 75 -11.34 -10.54 -11.48
CA ALA A 75 -11.74 -11.77 -10.78
C ALA A 75 -13.25 -12.04 -10.86
N ASP A 76 -14.07 -10.99 -10.79
CA ASP A 76 -15.52 -11.07 -10.91
C ASP A 76 -15.92 -11.41 -12.36
N LEU A 77 -15.26 -10.79 -13.35
CA LEU A 77 -15.44 -11.13 -14.77
C LEU A 77 -15.12 -12.61 -15.06
N LEU A 78 -14.03 -13.13 -14.47
CA LEU A 78 -13.64 -14.53 -14.64
C LEU A 78 -14.65 -15.49 -13.98
N THR A 79 -15.25 -15.08 -12.86
CA THR A 79 -16.29 -15.87 -12.17
C THR A 79 -17.58 -15.89 -12.99
N ALA A 80 -17.94 -14.76 -13.61
CA ALA A 80 -19.14 -14.66 -14.45
C ALA A 80 -19.02 -15.38 -15.81
N LEU A 81 -17.80 -15.60 -16.33
CA LEU A 81 -17.56 -16.34 -17.58
C LEU A 81 -17.45 -17.86 -17.41
N ASN A 82 -17.26 -18.35 -16.18
CA ASN A 82 -17.18 -19.78 -15.85
C ASN A 82 -18.46 -20.31 -15.16
N GLY A 83 -19.52 -19.50 -15.12
CA GLY A 83 -20.82 -19.83 -14.51
C GLY A 83 -21.90 -20.13 -15.53
#